data_AF-A0A6A4ZVK3-F1
#
_entry.id   AF-A0A6A4ZVK3-F1
#
_cell.length_a   1.000
_cell.length_b   1.000
_cell.length_c   1.000
_cell.angle_alpha   90.00
_cell.angle_beta   90.00
_cell.angle_gamma   90.00
#
_symmetry.space_group_name_H-M   'P 1'
#
loop_
_entity.id
_entity.type
_entity.pdbx_description
1 polymer ?
#
loop_
_entity_poly.entity_id
_entity_poly.type
_entity_poly.pdbx_seq_one_letter_code
_entity_poly.pdbx_strand_id
1 'polypeptide(L)'
;MNGQRIRQEWNHSSPWAQLDPLTQNIPIDEADKDLRPPPPRVPEVFDIFIGIASYRDGPRCGFTLFTIFTRAKHPHRIKIGLVDQTQDDDAICVDEYCKLVEEAGWTECKYKDQIRVDARDSKTSKGPTVARWQQQQLIRDEEFCLEIDAHSQFLP
;
A
#
# COMPACT_ATOMS: atom_id res chain seq x y z
N MET A 1 -7.72 -9.38 -23.96
CA MET A 1 -6.89 -8.50 -23.12
C MET A 1 -5.84 -7.88 -24.03
N ASN A 2 -5.80 -6.55 -24.13
CA ASN A 2 -4.88 -5.84 -25.03
C ASN A 2 -3.47 -5.82 -24.41
N GLY A 3 -2.60 -6.75 -24.82
CA GLY A 3 -1.18 -6.70 -24.47
C GLY A 3 -0.54 -5.41 -24.98
N GLN A 4 0.31 -4.79 -24.16
CA GLN A 4 1.11 -3.64 -24.60
C GLN A 4 2.26 -4.15 -25.49
N ARG A 5 2.57 -3.42 -26.56
CA ARG A 5 3.72 -3.73 -27.42
C ARG A 5 4.80 -2.69 -27.25
N ILE A 6 6.02 -3.13 -26.97
CA ILE A 6 7.22 -2.28 -26.93
C ILE A 6 8.12 -2.59 -28.12
N ARG A 7 8.77 -1.56 -28.66
CA ARG A 7 9.75 -1.72 -29.73
C ARG A 7 11.12 -2.02 -29.12
N GLN A 8 11.75 -3.10 -29.55
CA GLN A 8 13.11 -3.47 -29.15
C GLN A 8 14.09 -2.98 -30.22
N GLU A 9 14.86 -1.93 -29.94
CA GLU A 9 15.80 -1.36 -30.92
C GLU A 9 16.99 -2.27 -31.25
N TRP A 10 17.32 -3.19 -30.33
CA TRP A 10 18.43 -4.13 -30.47
C TRP A 10 18.06 -5.41 -31.25
N ASN A 11 16.77 -5.74 -31.40
CA ASN A 11 16.32 -6.98 -32.01
C ASN A 11 15.74 -6.71 -33.41
N HIS A 12 16.61 -6.68 -34.42
CA HIS A 12 16.22 -6.37 -35.80
C HIS A 12 15.31 -7.43 -36.46
N SER A 13 15.34 -8.68 -35.97
CA SER A 13 14.53 -9.79 -36.48
C SER A 13 13.14 -9.87 -35.85
N SER A 14 13.00 -9.48 -34.58
CA SER A 14 11.71 -9.32 -33.90
C SER A 14 11.66 -7.98 -33.15
N PRO A 15 11.38 -6.87 -33.85
CA PRO A 15 11.48 -5.53 -33.29
C PRO A 15 10.35 -5.20 -32.30
N TRP A 16 9.40 -6.11 -32.05
CA TRP A 16 8.27 -5.88 -31.17
C TRP A 16 8.13 -7.01 -30.15
N ALA A 17 8.18 -6.68 -28.86
CA ALA A 17 7.77 -7.60 -27.79
C ALA A 17 6.32 -7.32 -27.38
N GLN A 18 5.53 -8.37 -27.26
CA GLN A 18 4.26 -8.34 -26.54
C GLN A 18 4.55 -8.46 -25.04
N LEU A 19 4.12 -7.48 -24.26
CA LEU A 19 4.16 -7.52 -22.80
C LEU A 19 2.79 -7.95 -22.29
N ASP A 20 2.73 -9.19 -21.83
CA ASP A 20 1.68 -9.64 -20.93
C ASP A 20 2.24 -9.56 -19.50
N PRO A 21 1.62 -8.79 -18.58
CA PRO A 21 2.03 -8.76 -17.17
C PRO A 21 2.17 -10.15 -16.54
N LEU A 22 1.42 -11.15 -17.02
CA LEU A 22 1.48 -12.53 -16.56
C LEU A 22 2.75 -13.26 -17.02
N THR A 23 3.42 -12.76 -18.06
CA THR A 23 4.61 -13.38 -18.65
C THR A 23 5.84 -12.48 -18.61
N GLN A 24 5.78 -11.31 -17.98
CA GLN A 24 6.93 -10.39 -17.89
C GLN A 24 8.15 -11.00 -17.20
N ASN A 25 7.95 -11.99 -16.32
CA ASN A 25 9.02 -12.73 -15.67
C ASN A 25 9.52 -13.93 -16.48
N ILE A 26 9.03 -14.16 -17.70
CA ILE A 26 9.44 -15.25 -18.57
C ILE A 26 10.42 -14.71 -19.61
N PRO A 27 11.69 -15.14 -19.59
CA PRO A 27 12.64 -14.80 -20.65
C PRO A 27 12.10 -15.18 -22.03
N ILE A 28 12.31 -14.29 -23.00
CA ILE A 28 11.82 -14.49 -24.38
C ILE A 28 12.70 -15.52 -25.13
N ASP A 29 14.00 -15.56 -24.81
CA ASP A 29 14.94 -16.52 -25.38
C ASP A 29 14.97 -17.81 -24.53
N GLU A 30 14.90 -18.97 -25.18
CA GLU A 30 15.00 -20.27 -24.50
C GLU A 30 16.38 -20.48 -23.87
N ALA A 31 17.44 -19.86 -24.41
CA ALA A 31 18.76 -19.90 -23.81
C ALA A 31 18.81 -19.25 -22.41
N ASP A 32 17.91 -18.30 -22.16
CA ASP A 32 17.84 -17.54 -20.91
C ASP A 32 16.82 -18.13 -19.92
N LYS A 33 16.21 -19.29 -20.23
CA LYS A 33 15.14 -19.89 -19.43
C LYS A 33 15.49 -20.06 -17.94
N ASP A 34 16.76 -20.34 -17.65
CA ASP A 34 17.27 -20.52 -16.29
C ASP A 34 17.39 -19.20 -15.51
N LEU A 35 17.31 -18.04 -16.19
CA LEU A 35 17.25 -16.72 -15.55
C LEU A 35 15.85 -16.37 -15.04
N ARG A 36 14.83 -17.21 -15.32
CA ARG A 36 13.47 -17.00 -14.82
C ARG A 36 13.48 -17.05 -13.29
N PRO A 37 13.04 -15.98 -12.59
CA PRO A 37 12.93 -16.03 -11.15
C PRO A 37 11.94 -17.14 -10.73
N PRO A 38 12.21 -17.83 -9.61
CA PRO A 38 11.29 -18.84 -9.11
C PRO A 38 9.90 -18.20 -8.89
N PRO A 39 8.81 -18.97 -9.10
CA PRO A 39 7.47 -18.45 -8.85
C PRO A 39 7.35 -17.99 -7.39
N PRO A 40 6.64 -16.89 -7.13
CA PRO A 40 6.46 -16.41 -5.76
C PRO A 40 5.71 -17.47 -4.94
N ARG A 41 6.18 -17.73 -3.72
CA ARG A 41 5.48 -18.60 -2.77
C ARG A 41 4.48 -17.76 -2.01
N VAL A 42 3.21 -17.82 -2.43
CA VAL A 42 2.11 -17.09 -1.80
C VAL A 42 1.27 -18.07 -0.99
N PRO A 43 1.15 -17.91 0.33
CA PRO A 43 0.27 -18.76 1.12
C PRO A 43 -1.21 -18.46 0.79
N GLU A 44 -2.11 -19.42 1.05
CA GLU A 44 -3.55 -19.23 0.82
C GLU A 44 -4.18 -18.19 1.77
N VAL A 45 -3.59 -18.06 2.96
CA VAL A 45 -3.98 -17.10 3.99
C VAL A 45 -2.75 -16.28 4.34
N PHE A 46 -2.91 -14.96 4.29
CA PHE A 46 -1.87 -13.98 4.57
C PHE A 46 -2.48 -12.72 5.15
N ASP A 47 -1.68 -12.03 5.96
CA ASP A 47 -1.90 -10.67 6.39
C ASP A 47 -1.17 -9.68 5.47
N ILE A 48 -1.71 -8.47 5.36
CA ILE A 48 -1.17 -7.40 4.54
C ILE A 48 -0.89 -6.20 5.43
N PHE A 49 0.37 -5.77 5.46
CA PHE A 49 0.76 -4.48 6.00
C PHE A 49 0.54 -3.39 4.94
N ILE A 50 -0.23 -2.36 5.28
CA ILE A 50 -0.37 -1.14 4.47
C ILE A 50 0.30 0.01 5.21
N GLY A 51 1.29 0.57 4.55
CA GLY A 51 2.08 1.69 5.01
C GLY A 51 1.52 3.03 4.53
N ILE A 52 1.30 3.97 5.45
CA ILE A 52 0.85 5.33 5.17
C ILE A 52 1.71 6.37 5.90
N ALA A 53 2.38 7.24 5.14
CA ALA A 53 3.03 8.43 5.66
C ALA A 53 2.11 9.65 5.48
N SER A 54 1.54 10.14 6.59
CA SER A 54 0.68 11.31 6.64
C SER A 54 1.48 12.55 7.05
N TYR A 55 1.20 13.70 6.42
CA TYR A 55 1.74 15.00 6.80
C TYR A 55 0.61 16.02 6.83
N ARG A 56 0.11 16.32 8.03
CA ARG A 56 -0.99 17.26 8.28
C ARG A 56 -2.23 17.02 7.39
N ASP A 57 -2.52 15.75 7.09
CA ASP A 57 -3.56 15.36 6.11
C ASP A 57 -4.72 14.58 6.77
N GLY A 58 -4.98 14.87 8.05
CA GLY A 58 -5.90 14.14 8.91
C GLY A 58 -7.21 13.70 8.25
N PRO A 59 -8.04 14.62 7.68
CA PRO A 59 -9.34 14.25 7.12
C PRO A 59 -9.24 13.32 5.91
N ARG A 60 -8.26 13.54 5.02
CA ARG A 60 -8.07 12.67 3.84
C ARG A 60 -7.45 11.33 4.23
N CYS A 61 -6.53 11.35 5.19
CA CYS A 61 -5.95 10.15 5.78
C CYS A 61 -7.02 9.28 6.46
N GLY A 62 -7.91 9.89 7.25
CA GLY A 62 -9.06 9.22 7.83
C GLY A 62 -9.96 8.59 6.77
N PHE A 63 -10.21 9.29 5.65
CA PHE A 63 -10.97 8.74 4.52
C PHE A 63 -10.25 7.57 3.81
N THR A 64 -8.92 7.64 3.67
CA THR A 64 -8.12 6.52 3.15
C THR A 64 -8.30 5.29 4.04
N LEU A 65 -8.10 5.42 5.35
CA LEU A 65 -8.32 4.32 6.31
C LEU A 65 -9.76 3.79 6.26
N PHE A 66 -10.74 4.68 6.19
CA PHE A 66 -12.14 4.32 6.06
C PHE A 66 -12.38 3.45 4.83
N THR A 67 -11.87 3.85 3.66
CA THR A 67 -12.07 3.07 2.43
C THR A 67 -11.28 1.77 2.41
N ILE A 68 -10.09 1.71 3.03
CA ILE A 68 -9.35 0.45 3.24
C ILE A 68 -10.23 -0.56 3.98
N PHE A 69 -10.72 -0.19 5.17
CA PHE A 69 -11.42 -1.14 6.03
C PHE A 69 -12.84 -1.47 5.58
N THR A 70 -13.55 -0.51 4.98
CA THR A 70 -14.95 -0.74 4.54
C THR A 70 -15.05 -1.48 3.21
N ARG A 71 -14.03 -1.41 2.36
CA ARG A 71 -14.06 -2.00 1.01
C ARG A 71 -13.20 -3.25 0.86
N ALA A 72 -12.32 -3.53 1.81
CA ALA A 72 -11.56 -4.77 1.80
C ALA A 72 -12.47 -6.00 1.95
N LYS A 73 -12.18 -7.04 1.17
CA LYS A 73 -12.84 -8.35 1.29
C LYS A 73 -12.56 -9.05 2.63
N HIS A 74 -11.35 -8.86 3.17
CA HIS A 74 -10.89 -9.47 4.42
C HIS A 74 -10.23 -8.42 5.34
N PRO A 75 -11.00 -7.46 5.88
CA PRO A 75 -10.44 -6.32 6.61
C PRO A 75 -9.68 -6.71 7.89
N HIS A 76 -9.97 -7.86 8.49
CA HIS A 76 -9.27 -8.39 9.68
C HIS A 76 -7.79 -8.74 9.42
N ARG A 77 -7.43 -8.99 8.15
CA ARG A 77 -6.08 -9.33 7.70
C ARG A 77 -5.22 -8.11 7.37
N ILE A 78 -5.79 -6.92 7.44
CA ILE A 78 -5.08 -5.68 7.11
C ILE A 78 -4.47 -5.10 8.38
N LYS A 79 -3.17 -4.85 8.38
CA LYS A 79 -2.46 -4.11 9.44
C LYS A 79 -1.98 -2.79 8.84
N ILE A 80 -2.17 -1.69 9.56
CA ILE A 80 -1.74 -0.37 9.10
C ILE A 80 -0.50 0.05 9.88
N GLY A 81 0.53 0.50 9.17
CA GLY A 81 1.59 1.33 9.76
C GLY A 81 1.39 2.76 9.33
N LEU A 82 1.04 3.62 10.28
CA LEU A 82 0.77 5.03 10.04
C LEU A 82 1.86 5.86 10.70
N VAL A 83 2.61 6.62 9.90
CA VAL A 83 3.43 7.73 10.42
C VAL A 83 2.59 8.99 10.31
N ASP A 84 2.08 9.49 11.43
CA ASP A 84 1.20 10.68 11.44
C ASP A 84 1.99 11.91 11.89
N GLN A 85 2.33 12.78 10.94
CA GLN A 85 3.10 14.00 11.21
C GLN A 85 2.16 15.19 11.33
N THR A 86 1.90 15.64 12.56
CA THR A 86 0.88 16.65 12.90
C THR A 86 1.44 17.78 13.76
N GLN A 87 0.63 18.82 13.94
CA GLN A 87 0.73 19.89 14.93
C GLN A 87 -0.49 19.85 15.87
N ASP A 88 -0.44 20.63 16.95
CA ASP A 88 -1.51 20.68 17.95
C ASP A 88 -2.90 21.09 17.38
N ASP A 89 -2.93 21.84 16.28
CA ASP A 89 -4.15 22.31 15.61
C ASP A 89 -4.62 21.40 14.48
N ASP A 90 -3.88 20.34 14.16
CA ASP A 90 -4.22 19.42 13.08
C ASP A 90 -5.18 18.32 13.53
N ALA A 91 -6.05 17.90 12.61
CA ALA A 91 -6.83 16.69 12.78
C ALA A 91 -5.92 15.44 12.74
N ILE A 92 -6.11 14.54 13.70
CA ILE A 92 -5.37 13.26 13.79
C ILE A 92 -6.04 12.25 12.85
N CYS A 93 -5.25 11.57 12.02
CA CYS A 93 -5.76 10.70 10.98
C CYS A 93 -6.67 9.57 11.50
N VAL A 94 -6.28 8.92 12.60
CA VAL A 94 -7.06 7.82 13.21
C VAL A 94 -8.38 8.33 13.80
N ASP A 95 -8.40 9.54 14.33
CA ASP A 95 -9.61 10.11 14.91
C ASP A 95 -10.62 10.47 13.81
N GLU A 96 -10.14 11.01 12.67
CA GLU A 96 -10.97 11.25 11.49
C GLU A 96 -11.52 9.95 10.90
N TYR A 97 -10.73 8.87 10.87
CA TYR A 97 -11.22 7.54 10.51
C TYR A 97 -12.36 7.09 11.43
N CYS A 98 -12.19 7.23 12.75
CA CYS A 98 -13.19 6.80 13.71
C CYS A 98 -14.49 7.61 13.61
N LYS A 99 -14.42 8.92 13.33
CA LYS A 99 -15.60 9.75 13.03
C LYS A 99 -16.37 9.23 11.81
N LEU A 100 -15.66 8.93 10.72
CA LEU A 100 -16.29 8.46 9.47
C LEU A 100 -17.00 7.10 9.64
N VAL A 101 -16.45 6.17 10.43
CA VAL A 101 -17.13 4.89 10.68
C VAL A 101 -18.36 5.04 11.56
N GLU A 102 -18.33 5.95 12.55
CA GLU A 102 -19.49 6.29 13.37
C GLU A 102 -20.61 6.90 12.51
N GLU A 103 -20.28 7.86 11.63
CA GLU A 103 -21.21 8.45 10.66
C GLU A 103 -21.77 7.40 9.68
N ALA A 104 -20.97 6.38 9.32
CA ALA A 104 -21.41 5.26 8.50
C ALA A 104 -22.26 4.22 9.27
N GLY A 105 -22.56 4.47 10.55
CA GLY A 105 -23.44 3.65 11.38
C GLY A 105 -22.75 2.49 12.11
N TRP A 106 -21.42 2.50 12.23
CA TRP A 106 -20.72 1.51 13.03
C TRP A 106 -20.83 1.87 14.51
N THR A 107 -21.09 0.88 15.36
CA THR A 107 -21.20 1.07 16.82
C THR A 107 -19.86 1.39 17.47
N GLU A 108 -18.76 0.99 16.82
CA GLU A 108 -17.41 1.19 17.32
C GLU A 108 -16.40 1.26 16.17
N CYS A 109 -15.24 1.87 16.46
CA CYS A 109 -14.09 1.93 15.56
C CYS A 109 -13.31 0.59 15.58
N LYS A 110 -13.99 -0.51 15.20
CA LYS A 110 -13.53 -1.91 15.42
C LYS A 110 -12.13 -2.27 14.94
N TYR A 111 -11.59 -1.57 13.94
CA TYR A 111 -10.26 -1.86 13.38
C TYR A 111 -9.17 -0.90 13.87
N LYS A 112 -9.46 -0.04 14.85
CA LYS A 112 -8.48 0.86 15.45
C LYS A 112 -7.24 0.12 15.95
N ASP A 113 -7.41 -1.07 16.55
CA ASP A 113 -6.32 -1.89 17.07
C ASP A 113 -5.43 -2.51 15.97
N GLN A 114 -5.87 -2.48 14.71
CA GLN A 114 -5.06 -2.89 13.56
C GLN A 114 -4.16 -1.75 13.04
N ILE A 115 -4.23 -0.55 13.63
CA ILE A 115 -3.46 0.62 13.22
C ILE A 115 -2.32 0.88 14.22
N ARG A 116 -1.09 0.73 13.76
CA ARG A 116 0.14 1.07 14.50
C ARG A 116 0.53 2.49 14.14
N VAL A 117 0.50 3.41 15.09
CA VAL A 117 0.76 4.83 14.87
C VAL A 117 2.15 5.21 15.40
N ASP A 118 2.96 5.81 14.54
CA ASP A 118 4.16 6.57 14.89
C ASP A 118 3.84 8.07 14.72
N ALA A 119 3.38 8.69 15.81
CA ALA A 119 3.01 10.09 15.84
C ALA A 119 4.25 10.99 15.98
N ARG A 120 4.35 12.02 15.14
CA ARG A 120 5.53 12.90 15.08
C ARG A 120 5.13 14.36 14.91
N ASP A 121 5.96 15.27 15.42
CA ASP A 121 5.81 16.69 15.15
C ASP A 121 6.19 16.98 13.68
N SER A 122 5.25 17.55 12.92
CA SER A 122 5.43 17.86 11.50
C SER A 122 6.60 18.83 11.24
N LYS A 123 6.98 19.69 12.19
CA LYS A 123 8.14 20.60 12.08
C LYS A 123 9.46 19.86 11.98
N THR A 124 9.50 18.62 12.47
CA THR A 124 10.71 17.77 12.44
C THR A 124 10.79 16.88 11.20
N SER A 125 9.82 17.00 10.29
CA SER A 125 9.76 16.17 9.10
C SER A 125 10.99 16.34 8.21
N LYS A 126 11.48 15.22 7.69
CA LYS A 126 12.59 15.14 6.74
C LYS A 126 12.13 14.70 5.35
N GLY A 127 10.84 14.85 5.07
CA GLY A 127 10.21 14.44 3.82
C GLY A 127 9.78 12.97 3.78
N PRO A 128 9.14 12.55 2.67
CA PRO A 128 8.44 11.27 2.57
C PRO A 128 9.38 10.06 2.65
N THR A 129 10.61 10.14 2.14
CA THR A 129 11.55 9.01 2.18
C THR A 129 11.87 8.59 3.61
N VAL A 130 12.11 9.55 4.50
CA VAL A 130 12.39 9.27 5.91
C VAL A 130 11.12 8.76 6.61
N ALA A 131 9.96 9.33 6.32
CA ALA A 131 8.69 8.85 6.87
C ALA A 131 8.39 7.40 6.47
N ARG A 132 8.59 7.04 5.19
CA ARG A 132 8.43 5.65 4.71
C ARG A 132 9.41 4.69 5.37
N TRP A 133 10.65 5.13 5.62
CA TRP A 133 11.60 4.32 6.39
C TRP A 133 11.17 4.12 7.86
N GLN A 134 10.63 5.16 8.51
CA GLN A 134 10.09 5.08 9.88
C GLN A 134 8.92 4.10 9.95
N GLN A 135 8.06 4.16 8.94
CA GLN A 135 6.92 3.29 8.81
C GLN A 135 7.30 1.81 8.61
N GLN A 136 8.40 1.53 7.91
CA GLN A 136 8.93 0.16 7.79
C GLN A 136 9.27 -0.45 9.16
N GLN A 137 9.55 0.37 10.19
CA GLN A 137 9.80 -0.12 11.55
C GLN A 137 8.51 -0.63 12.23
N LEU A 138 7.33 -0.38 11.64
CA LEU A 138 6.03 -0.81 12.15
C LEU A 138 5.60 -2.17 11.57
N ILE A 139 6.35 -2.70 10.59
CA ILE A 139 6.13 -4.03 10.01
C ILE A 139 6.43 -5.10 11.09
N ARG A 140 5.64 -6.17 11.09
CA ARG A 140 5.87 -7.36 11.92
C ARG A 140 5.90 -8.60 11.03
N ASP A 141 4.99 -9.53 11.25
CA ASP A 141 4.97 -10.84 10.62
C ASP A 141 4.01 -10.89 9.40
N GLU A 142 3.59 -9.74 8.86
CA GLU A 142 2.71 -9.69 7.68
C GLU A 142 3.44 -10.17 6.41
N GLU A 143 2.80 -11.01 5.59
CA GLU A 143 3.44 -11.59 4.40
C GLU A 143 3.62 -10.60 3.25
N PHE A 144 2.75 -9.60 3.16
CA PHE A 144 2.79 -8.59 2.09
C PHE A 144 2.84 -7.17 2.65
N CYS A 145 3.57 -6.30 1.96
CA CYS A 145 3.64 -4.88 2.25
C CYS A 145 3.14 -4.08 1.04
N LEU A 146 2.27 -3.11 1.29
CA LEU A 146 1.80 -2.13 0.33
C LEU A 146 2.08 -0.72 0.86
N GLU A 147 2.72 0.11 0.05
CA GLU A 147 2.96 1.52 0.36
C GLU A 147 1.97 2.40 -0.41
N ILE A 148 1.31 3.34 0.27
CA ILE A 148 0.39 4.27 -0.37
C ILE A 148 0.55 5.69 0.18
N ASP A 149 0.04 6.66 -0.56
CA ASP A 149 -0.07 8.04 -0.08
C ASP A 149 -1.32 8.21 0.79
N ALA A 150 -1.27 9.17 1.74
CA ALA A 150 -2.30 9.38 2.76
C ALA A 150 -3.68 9.80 2.23
N HIS A 151 -3.78 10.26 0.99
CA HIS A 151 -5.03 10.69 0.35
C HIS A 151 -5.39 9.79 -0.84
N SER A 152 -5.29 8.48 -0.63
CA SER A 152 -5.66 7.47 -1.62
C SER A 152 -7.07 6.94 -1.39
N GLN A 153 -7.71 6.38 -2.41
CA GLN A 153 -9.01 5.75 -2.28
C GLN A 153 -8.97 4.31 -2.78
N PHE A 154 -9.35 3.36 -1.91
CA PHE A 154 -9.51 1.96 -2.31
C PHE A 154 -10.87 1.76 -2.94
N LEU A 155 -10.97 0.99 -4.02
CA LEU A 155 -12.23 0.68 -4.70
C LEU A 155 -12.72 -0.74 -4.31
N PRO A 156 -14.03 -1.01 -4.41
CA PRO A 156 -14.61 -2.34 -4.16
C PRO A 156 -14.12 -3.44 -5.12
#